data_AF-A0A936QTK4-F1
#
_entry.id   AF-A0A936QTK4-F1
#
_cell.length_a   1.000
_cell.length_b   1.000
_cell.length_c   1.000
_cell.angle_alpha   90.00
_cell.angle_beta   90.00
_cell.angle_gamma   90.00
#
_symmetry.space_group_name_H-M   'P 1'
#
loop_
_entity.id
_entity.type
_entity.pdbx_description
1 polymer ?
#
loop_
_entity_poly.entity_id
_entity_poly.type
_entity_poly.pdbx_seq_one_letter_code
_entity_poly.pdbx_strand_id
1 'polypeptide(L)'
;MFKAFSCCFTDAEEIIDVKVFDTNPTLSKYWWEQFLELEKVHSDEDNTENAFEAIDKTVMSQLKRAHPQDYTHLRNSCVRYFRSKATFEMQNFLDEAIGDYEPYDPKLKIEDVKKQVRELPTRNARKPFDEQFTIVKDRVKARFLTTIKLTEQIDLKLKEDVPDIDHVITAYQDSDGTKYVRIRSEVGYQYFNDRKQK
;
A
#
# COMPACT_ATOMS: atom_id res chain seq x y z
N MET A 1 -25.40 13.40 -13.89
CA MET A 1 -24.92 13.54 -12.50
C MET A 1 -25.87 12.77 -11.63
N PHE A 2 -25.41 11.68 -11.00
CA PHE A 2 -26.23 10.84 -10.14
C PHE A 2 -25.81 11.07 -8.68
N LYS A 3 -26.79 11.35 -7.83
CA LYS A 3 -26.62 11.53 -6.39
C LYS A 3 -27.61 10.60 -5.71
N ALA A 4 -27.15 9.86 -4.70
CA ALA A 4 -28.01 8.99 -3.92
C ALA A 4 -27.73 9.18 -2.43
N PHE A 5 -28.76 8.96 -1.64
CA PHE A 5 -28.73 8.95 -0.19
C PHE A 5 -29.41 7.66 0.26
N SER A 6 -28.78 6.94 1.17
CA SER A 6 -29.31 5.73 1.78
C SER A 6 -29.21 5.88 3.30
N CYS A 7 -30.31 5.64 3.99
CA CYS A 7 -30.37 5.66 5.45
C CYS A 7 -30.96 4.33 5.93
N CYS A 8 -30.28 3.71 6.88
CA CYS A 8 -30.71 2.45 7.49
C CYS A 8 -31.24 2.73 8.89
N PHE A 9 -32.38 2.13 9.25
CA PHE A 9 -33.04 2.33 10.54
C PHE A 9 -33.14 1.00 11.31
N THR A 10 -33.15 1.09 12.64
CA THR A 10 -33.56 -0.02 13.51
C THR A 10 -35.08 -0.18 13.50
N ASP A 11 -35.58 -1.30 14.04
CA ASP A 11 -37.02 -1.48 14.29
C ASP A 11 -37.61 -0.43 15.26
N ALA A 12 -36.75 0.26 16.03
CA ALA A 12 -37.10 1.35 16.92
C ALA A 12 -37.00 2.74 16.24
N GLU A 13 -36.87 2.78 14.91
CA GLU A 13 -36.73 4.00 14.10
C GLU A 13 -35.46 4.82 14.39
N GLU A 14 -34.43 4.21 14.98
CA GLU A 14 -33.13 4.86 15.20
C GLU A 14 -32.24 4.71 13.96
N ILE A 15 -31.49 5.75 13.60
CA ILE A 15 -30.56 5.72 12.46
C ILE A 15 -29.34 4.87 12.81
N ILE A 16 -29.07 3.85 11.98
CA ILE A 16 -27.90 2.97 12.11
C ILE A 16 -26.74 3.45 11.25
N ASP A 17 -27.05 3.81 10.00
CA ASP A 17 -26.04 4.05 8.97
C ASP A 17 -26.59 5.00 7.90
N VAL A 18 -25.74 5.92 7.45
CA VAL A 18 -26.06 6.91 6.42
C VAL A 18 -24.96 6.89 5.37
N LYS A 19 -25.35 6.63 4.12
CA LYS A 19 -24.44 6.65 2.97
C LYS A 19 -24.89 7.67 1.96
N VAL A 20 -23.94 8.48 1.51
CA VAL A 20 -24.12 9.44 0.43
C VAL A 20 -23.24 9.04 -0.74
N PHE A 21 -23.83 9.00 -1.93
CA PHE A 21 -23.11 8.75 -3.17
C PHE A 21 -23.22 9.97 -4.08
N ASP A 22 -22.09 10.38 -4.65
CA ASP A 22 -22.01 11.41 -5.68
C ASP A 22 -21.05 10.91 -6.77
N THR A 23 -21.51 10.93 -8.02
CA THR A 23 -20.66 10.59 -9.19
C THR A 23 -19.49 11.55 -9.41
N ASN A 24 -19.47 12.71 -8.75
CA ASN A 24 -18.34 13.62 -8.82
C ASN A 24 -17.15 13.08 -8.00
N PRO A 25 -15.89 13.28 -8.46
CA PRO A 25 -14.70 12.86 -7.72
C PRO A 25 -14.63 13.45 -6.30
N THR A 26 -15.17 14.66 -6.12
CA THR A 26 -15.33 15.30 -4.82
C THR A 26 -16.81 15.48 -4.51
N LEU A 27 -17.22 15.07 -3.31
CA LEU A 27 -18.59 15.19 -2.83
C LEU A 27 -19.02 16.65 -2.74
N SER A 28 -20.11 16.99 -3.43
CA SER A 28 -20.65 18.36 -3.44
C SER A 28 -21.16 18.76 -2.05
N LYS A 29 -20.42 19.63 -1.32
CA LYS A 29 -20.78 20.08 0.04
C LYS A 29 -22.21 20.57 0.17
N TYR A 30 -22.69 21.36 -0.78
CA TYR A 30 -24.08 21.84 -0.79
C TYR A 30 -25.11 20.72 -0.57
N TRP A 31 -24.91 19.56 -1.21
CA TRP A 31 -25.90 18.48 -1.18
C TRP A 31 -25.96 17.76 0.17
N TRP A 32 -24.81 17.31 0.69
CA TRP A 32 -24.81 16.49 1.90
C TRP A 32 -24.70 17.32 3.18
N GLU A 33 -23.99 18.45 3.15
CA GLU A 33 -23.72 19.29 4.32
C GLU A 33 -24.77 20.39 4.49
N GLN A 34 -25.21 21.03 3.40
CA GLN A 34 -26.14 22.17 3.50
C GLN A 34 -27.61 21.78 3.30
N PHE A 35 -27.89 20.80 2.44
CA PHE A 35 -29.26 20.38 2.15
C PHE A 35 -29.72 19.22 3.05
N LEU A 36 -28.92 18.17 3.19
CA LEU A 36 -29.21 17.05 4.10
C LEU A 36 -28.72 17.29 5.54
N GLU A 37 -27.91 18.34 5.77
CA GLU A 37 -27.40 18.71 7.09
C GLU A 37 -26.66 17.57 7.81
N LEU A 38 -25.97 16.71 7.05
CA LEU A 38 -25.25 15.56 7.60
C LEU A 38 -23.90 15.99 8.16
N GLU A 39 -23.46 15.31 9.22
CA GLU A 39 -22.10 15.43 9.75
C GLU A 39 -21.25 14.23 9.35
N LYS A 40 -19.97 14.47 9.01
CA LYS A 40 -19.04 13.40 8.71
C LYS A 40 -18.69 12.62 9.98
N VAL A 41 -18.87 11.30 9.95
CA VAL A 41 -18.40 10.41 11.02
C VAL A 41 -16.87 10.32 11.04
N HIS A 42 -16.25 10.31 9.85
CA HIS A 42 -14.80 10.26 9.66
C HIS A 42 -14.31 11.43 8.82
N SER A 43 -13.27 12.10 9.30
CA SER A 43 -12.62 13.16 8.52
C SER A 43 -11.79 12.58 7.38
N ASP A 44 -11.45 13.40 6.38
CA ASP A 44 -10.53 12.99 5.31
C ASP A 44 -9.14 12.64 5.87
N GLU A 45 -8.74 13.27 6.98
CA GLU A 45 -7.54 12.94 7.75
C GLU A 45 -7.61 11.55 8.39
N ASP A 46 -8.70 11.25 9.09
CA ASP A 46 -8.91 9.95 9.74
C ASP A 46 -8.96 8.83 8.71
N ASN A 47 -9.71 9.05 7.62
CA ASN A 47 -9.81 8.09 6.52
C ASN A 47 -8.45 7.83 5.87
N THR A 48 -7.68 8.89 5.59
CA THR A 48 -6.34 8.74 5.00
C THR A 48 -5.40 7.96 5.92
N GLU A 49 -5.39 8.29 7.21
CA GLU A 49 -4.54 7.61 8.20
C GLU A 49 -4.97 6.16 8.40
N ASN A 50 -6.26 5.90 8.64
CA ASN A 50 -6.79 4.57 8.90
C ASN A 50 -6.64 3.65 7.69
N ALA A 51 -6.94 4.13 6.48
CA ALA A 51 -6.80 3.33 5.25
C ALA A 51 -5.34 2.92 5.03
N PHE A 52 -4.42 3.89 5.07
CA PHE A 52 -3.00 3.62 4.86
C PHE A 52 -2.44 2.68 5.94
N GLU A 53 -2.76 2.95 7.22
CA GLU A 53 -2.32 2.09 8.32
C GLU A 53 -2.90 0.68 8.23
N ALA A 54 -4.18 0.54 7.87
CA ALA A 54 -4.81 -0.77 7.70
C ALA A 54 -4.08 -1.57 6.63
N ILE A 55 -3.84 -0.98 5.45
CA ILE A 55 -3.12 -1.64 4.35
C ILE A 55 -1.69 -2.01 4.78
N ASP A 56 -0.93 -1.08 5.36
CA ASP A 56 0.48 -1.30 5.71
C ASP A 56 0.64 -2.32 6.85
N LYS A 57 -0.18 -2.22 7.91
CA LYS A 57 -0.05 -3.07 9.10
C LYS A 57 -0.70 -4.44 8.95
N THR A 58 -1.65 -4.62 8.04
CA THR A 58 -2.31 -5.92 7.86
C THR A 58 -1.80 -6.66 6.64
N VAL A 59 -1.99 -6.12 5.44
CA VAL A 59 -1.65 -6.78 4.17
C VAL A 59 -0.15 -6.74 3.94
N MET A 60 0.46 -5.55 3.99
CA MET A 60 1.88 -5.40 3.68
C MET A 60 2.78 -6.08 4.72
N SER A 61 2.37 -6.09 6.01
CA SER A 61 3.13 -6.77 7.06
C SER A 61 3.16 -8.30 6.90
N GLN A 62 2.10 -8.91 6.36
CA GLN A 62 2.06 -10.33 6.01
C GLN A 62 2.99 -10.62 4.84
N LEU A 63 2.90 -9.81 3.77
CA LEU A 63 3.79 -9.91 2.61
C LEU A 63 5.26 -9.77 3.02
N LYS A 64 5.60 -8.85 3.93
CA LYS A 64 6.97 -8.69 4.42
C LYS A 64 7.56 -9.98 5.01
N ARG A 65 6.74 -10.80 5.67
CA ARG A 65 7.17 -12.04 6.32
C ARG A 65 7.22 -13.22 5.34
N ALA A 66 6.23 -13.32 4.45
CA ALA A 66 6.08 -14.47 3.55
C ALA A 66 6.75 -14.28 2.19
N HIS A 67 6.69 -13.05 1.63
CA HIS A 67 7.08 -12.69 0.27
C HIS A 67 7.87 -11.36 0.26
N PRO A 68 9.10 -11.33 0.83
CA PRO A 68 9.84 -10.08 1.06
C PRO A 68 10.23 -9.33 -0.23
N GLN A 69 10.41 -10.03 -1.35
CA GLN A 69 10.69 -9.44 -2.65
C GLN A 69 9.47 -8.66 -3.16
N ASP A 70 8.30 -9.31 -3.22
CA ASP A 70 7.03 -8.71 -3.65
C ASP A 70 6.56 -7.58 -2.73
N TYR A 71 6.78 -7.74 -1.42
CA TYR A 71 6.44 -6.72 -0.42
C TYR A 71 7.01 -5.35 -0.76
N THR A 72 8.27 -5.29 -1.20
CA THR A 72 8.94 -4.02 -1.44
C THR A 72 8.28 -3.27 -2.60
N HIS A 73 7.98 -3.99 -3.69
CA HIS A 73 7.31 -3.43 -4.86
C HIS A 73 5.89 -2.95 -4.50
N LEU A 74 5.06 -3.83 -3.94
CA LEU A 74 3.67 -3.54 -3.63
C LEU A 74 3.54 -2.40 -2.61
N ARG A 75 4.34 -2.41 -1.53
CA ARG A 75 4.30 -1.33 -0.53
C ARG A 75 4.71 0.01 -1.11
N ASN A 76 5.76 0.03 -1.96
CA ASN A 76 6.18 1.26 -2.63
C ASN A 76 5.08 1.76 -3.56
N SER A 77 4.42 0.87 -4.31
CA SER A 77 3.29 1.24 -5.14
C SER A 77 2.14 1.88 -4.33
N CYS A 78 1.80 1.30 -3.18
CA CYS A 78 0.80 1.89 -2.28
C CYS A 78 1.19 3.29 -1.80
N VAL A 79 2.44 3.48 -1.36
CA VAL A 79 2.96 4.81 -0.96
C VAL A 79 2.90 5.80 -2.13
N ARG A 80 3.21 5.36 -3.35
CA ARG A 80 3.15 6.18 -4.56
C ARG A 80 1.71 6.63 -4.85
N TYR A 81 0.74 5.72 -4.75
CA TYR A 81 -0.67 6.03 -4.97
C TYR A 81 -1.16 7.14 -4.02
N PHE A 82 -0.97 6.95 -2.71
CA PHE A 82 -1.41 7.90 -1.70
C PHE A 82 -0.72 9.28 -1.78
N ARG A 83 0.46 9.37 -2.39
CA ARG A 83 1.16 10.65 -2.59
C ARG A 83 0.80 11.36 -3.89
N SER A 84 0.46 10.59 -4.93
CA SER A 84 0.21 11.11 -6.27
C SER A 84 -1.26 11.51 -6.47
N LYS A 85 -2.20 10.71 -5.98
CA LYS A 85 -3.63 10.92 -6.17
C LYS A 85 -4.18 12.01 -5.24
N ALA A 86 -5.26 12.66 -5.70
CA ALA A 86 -6.00 13.64 -4.90
C ALA A 86 -7.09 12.97 -4.05
N THR A 87 -7.68 11.89 -4.57
CA THR A 87 -8.77 11.15 -3.94
C THR A 87 -8.39 9.68 -3.85
N PHE A 88 -8.81 9.03 -2.78
CA PHE A 88 -8.82 7.59 -2.66
C PHE A 88 -10.18 7.09 -3.15
N GLU A 89 -10.15 6.02 -3.92
CA GLU A 89 -11.32 5.24 -4.28
C GLU A 89 -10.83 3.79 -4.35
N MET A 90 -11.56 2.89 -3.71
CA MET A 90 -11.11 1.51 -3.49
C MET A 90 -10.77 0.80 -4.80
N GLN A 91 -11.64 0.87 -5.80
CA GLN A 91 -11.43 0.17 -7.06
C GLN A 91 -10.21 0.72 -7.82
N ASN A 92 -10.07 2.05 -7.93
CA ASN A 92 -8.90 2.70 -8.49
C ASN A 92 -7.61 2.34 -7.75
N PHE A 93 -7.64 2.21 -6.42
CA PHE A 93 -6.48 1.75 -5.66
C PHE A 93 -6.07 0.33 -6.05
N LEU A 94 -7.05 -0.57 -6.17
CA LEU A 94 -6.79 -1.97 -6.54
C LEU A 94 -6.26 -2.09 -7.96
N ASP A 95 -6.73 -1.25 -8.88
CA ASP A 95 -6.35 -1.31 -10.30
C ASP A 95 -5.02 -0.60 -10.57
N GLU A 96 -4.75 0.51 -9.89
CA GLU A 96 -3.56 1.32 -10.15
C GLU A 96 -2.39 1.06 -9.19
N ALA A 97 -2.66 0.77 -7.91
CA ALA A 97 -1.59 0.55 -6.93
C ALA A 97 -1.20 -0.93 -6.84
N ILE A 98 -2.17 -1.84 -6.91
CA ILE A 98 -1.90 -3.28 -6.94
C ILE A 98 -1.82 -3.78 -8.38
N GLY A 99 -2.85 -3.46 -9.17
CA GLY A 99 -2.95 -3.75 -10.60
C GLY A 99 -2.81 -5.24 -10.92
N ASP A 100 -2.31 -5.52 -12.11
CA ASP A 100 -2.04 -6.87 -12.59
C ASP A 100 -0.57 -7.24 -12.36
N TYR A 101 -0.03 -6.83 -11.22
CA TYR A 101 1.34 -7.14 -10.82
C TYR A 101 1.56 -8.65 -10.83
N GLU A 102 2.58 -9.10 -11.57
CA GLU A 102 3.03 -10.48 -11.62
C GLU A 102 4.03 -10.74 -10.48
N PRO A 103 3.66 -11.54 -9.46
CA PRO A 103 4.53 -11.76 -8.32
C PRO A 103 5.79 -12.55 -8.67
N TYR A 104 6.90 -12.20 -8.03
CA TYR A 104 8.15 -12.95 -8.12
C TYR A 104 8.03 -14.31 -7.41
N ASP A 105 7.38 -14.35 -6.23
CA ASP A 105 7.06 -15.62 -5.59
C ASP A 105 5.81 -16.24 -6.22
N PRO A 106 5.91 -17.39 -6.90
CA PRO A 106 4.75 -18.02 -7.55
C PRO A 106 3.68 -18.50 -6.56
N LYS A 107 3.97 -18.52 -5.25
CA LYS A 107 2.98 -18.82 -4.21
C LYS A 107 2.10 -17.62 -3.86
N LEU A 108 2.54 -16.40 -4.15
CA LEU A 108 1.75 -15.20 -3.94
C LEU A 108 0.72 -15.06 -5.06
N LYS A 109 -0.56 -15.01 -4.70
CA LYS A 109 -1.65 -14.74 -5.64
C LYS A 109 -2.11 -13.30 -5.46
N ILE A 110 -1.98 -12.49 -6.52
CA ILE A 110 -2.31 -11.06 -6.44
C ILE A 110 -3.79 -10.82 -6.16
N GLU A 111 -4.67 -11.70 -6.63
CA GLU A 111 -6.12 -11.62 -6.36
C GLU A 111 -6.45 -11.81 -4.88
N ASP A 112 -5.68 -12.63 -4.14
CA ASP A 112 -5.84 -12.77 -2.70
C ASP A 112 -5.45 -11.47 -1.98
N VAL A 113 -4.41 -10.78 -2.46
CA VAL A 113 -4.01 -9.46 -1.94
C VAL A 113 -5.12 -8.43 -2.20
N LYS A 114 -5.65 -8.35 -3.43
CA LYS A 114 -6.77 -7.44 -3.77
C LYS A 114 -7.99 -7.71 -2.89
N LYS A 115 -8.34 -8.99 -2.69
CA LYS A 115 -9.45 -9.40 -1.82
C LYS A 115 -9.23 -8.95 -0.37
N GLN A 116 -8.05 -9.20 0.19
CA GLN A 116 -7.73 -8.77 1.55
C GLN A 116 -7.85 -7.26 1.74
N VAL A 117 -7.45 -6.46 0.74
CA VAL A 117 -7.57 -5.00 0.77
C VAL A 117 -9.03 -4.56 0.72
N ARG A 118 -9.86 -5.17 -0.14
CA ARG A 118 -11.30 -4.87 -0.24
C ARG A 118 -12.05 -5.03 1.09
N GLU A 119 -11.62 -5.97 1.92
CA GLU A 119 -12.27 -6.26 3.20
C GLU A 119 -11.86 -5.27 4.32
N LEU A 120 -10.78 -4.49 4.14
CA LEU A 120 -10.22 -3.64 5.20
C LEU A 120 -11.14 -2.54 5.76
N PRO A 121 -11.97 -1.83 4.96
CA PRO A 121 -12.83 -0.75 5.45
C PRO A 121 -13.66 -1.12 6.68
N THR A 122 -14.17 -2.36 6.70
CA THR A 122 -15.08 -2.86 7.74
C THR A 122 -14.43 -3.91 8.66
N ARG A 123 -13.26 -4.45 8.30
CA ARG A 123 -12.58 -5.51 9.06
C ARG A 123 -12.14 -5.08 10.45
N ASN A 124 -11.80 -3.79 10.65
CA ASN A 124 -11.42 -3.27 11.95
C ASN A 124 -12.40 -2.19 12.43
N ALA A 125 -13.40 -2.61 13.21
CA ALA A 125 -14.41 -1.72 13.76
C ALA A 125 -13.86 -0.56 14.63
N ARG A 126 -12.61 -0.62 15.11
CA ARG A 126 -11.98 0.48 15.87
C ARG A 126 -11.34 1.55 15.01
N LYS A 127 -10.96 1.21 13.78
CA LYS A 127 -10.36 2.12 12.80
C LYS A 127 -10.96 1.87 11.42
N PRO A 128 -12.28 2.05 11.26
CA PRO A 128 -12.90 1.98 9.95
C PRO A 128 -12.42 3.16 9.09
N PHE A 129 -12.63 3.03 7.79
CA PHE A 129 -12.42 4.09 6.83
C PHE A 129 -13.36 3.91 5.64
N ASP A 130 -13.64 4.99 4.95
CA ASP A 130 -14.55 5.00 3.81
C ASP A 130 -13.87 4.47 2.53
N GLU A 131 -14.64 3.91 1.61
CA GLU A 131 -14.11 3.42 0.33
C GLU A 131 -13.76 4.55 -0.65
N GLN A 132 -14.24 5.78 -0.40
CA GLN A 132 -13.92 6.97 -1.18
C GLN A 132 -13.76 8.21 -0.28
N PHE A 133 -12.64 8.92 -0.42
CA PHE A 133 -12.35 10.14 0.37
C PHE A 133 -11.27 11.01 -0.28
N THR A 134 -11.08 12.24 0.21
CA THR A 134 -9.98 13.11 -0.24
C THR A 134 -8.70 12.73 0.49
N ILE A 135 -7.60 12.54 -0.23
CA ILE A 135 -6.33 12.14 0.39
C ILE A 135 -5.65 13.36 1.01
N VAL A 136 -5.44 13.32 2.32
CA VAL A 136 -4.65 14.32 3.04
C VAL A 136 -3.19 13.87 3.07
N LYS A 137 -2.41 14.31 2.07
CA LYS A 137 -1.02 13.84 1.83
C LYS A 137 -0.10 13.96 3.04
N ASP A 138 -0.28 14.98 3.87
CA ASP A 138 0.52 15.20 5.09
C ASP A 138 0.33 14.11 6.16
N ARG A 139 -0.78 13.35 6.09
CA ARG A 139 -1.02 12.18 6.95
C ARG A 139 -0.22 10.95 6.49
N VAL A 140 0.26 10.92 5.25
CA VAL A 140 1.01 9.80 4.68
C VAL A 140 2.50 9.96 4.95
N LYS A 141 2.92 9.68 6.19
CA LYS A 141 4.31 9.84 6.64
C LYS A 141 5.27 8.74 6.18
N ALA A 142 4.75 7.63 5.67
CA ALA A 142 5.54 6.50 5.21
C ALA A 142 6.44 6.89 4.02
N ARG A 143 7.67 6.37 4.00
CA ARG A 143 8.65 6.61 2.92
C ARG A 143 8.74 5.38 2.02
N PHE A 144 9.17 5.59 0.78
CA PHE A 144 9.55 4.48 -0.08
C PHE A 144 10.62 3.64 0.59
N LEU A 145 10.42 2.33 0.56
CA LEU A 145 11.43 1.35 0.89
C LEU A 145 12.49 1.38 -0.19
N THR A 146 13.59 2.05 0.13
CA THR A 146 14.81 2.04 -0.67
C THR A 146 15.87 1.14 -0.06
N THR A 147 15.67 0.64 1.17
CA THR A 147 16.75 0.00 1.93
C THR A 147 16.37 -1.41 2.32
N ILE A 148 17.20 -2.37 1.95
CA ILE A 148 17.12 -3.78 2.32
C ILE A 148 18.26 -4.08 3.28
N LYS A 149 17.93 -4.46 4.52
CA LYS A 149 18.93 -4.88 5.50
C LYS A 149 19.51 -6.23 5.08
N LEU A 150 20.83 -6.32 4.90
CA LEU A 150 21.53 -7.55 4.53
C LEU A 150 22.15 -8.23 5.77
N THR A 151 22.83 -7.45 6.60
CA THR A 151 23.38 -7.90 7.89
C THR A 151 23.12 -6.84 8.97
N GLU A 152 23.55 -7.05 10.21
CA GLU A 152 23.44 -6.04 11.27
C GLU A 152 24.22 -4.75 10.94
N GLN A 153 25.27 -4.83 10.13
CA GLN A 153 26.13 -3.69 9.80
C GLN A 153 26.01 -3.23 8.35
N ILE A 154 25.28 -3.96 7.49
CA ILE A 154 25.23 -3.69 6.05
C ILE A 154 23.78 -3.58 5.58
N ASP A 155 23.46 -2.42 5.02
CA ASP A 155 22.22 -2.12 4.33
C ASP A 155 22.49 -1.93 2.82
N LEU A 156 21.63 -2.51 1.99
CA LEU A 156 21.60 -2.26 0.55
C LEU A 156 20.56 -1.17 0.25
N LYS A 157 21.01 -0.03 -0.30
CA LYS A 157 20.13 1.06 -0.70
C LYS A 157 19.89 1.05 -2.22
N LEU A 158 18.69 0.63 -2.62
CA LEU A 158 18.14 0.75 -3.97
C LEU A 158 17.75 2.21 -4.23
N LYS A 159 18.31 2.82 -5.27
CA LYS A 159 18.07 4.24 -5.55
C LYS A 159 16.72 4.48 -6.26
N GLU A 160 16.28 3.58 -7.13
CA GLU A 160 15.01 3.61 -7.89
C GLU A 160 14.63 2.18 -8.33
N ASP A 161 13.57 2.01 -9.15
CA ASP A 161 13.31 0.73 -9.85
C ASP A 161 14.55 0.36 -10.64
N VAL A 162 15.23 -0.72 -10.22
CA VAL A 162 16.36 -1.28 -10.95
C VAL A 162 15.76 -2.12 -12.09
N PRO A 163 15.90 -1.73 -13.36
CA PRO A 163 15.46 -2.57 -14.46
C PRO A 163 16.22 -3.89 -14.39
N ASP A 164 15.52 -5.02 -14.54
CA ASP A 164 16.14 -6.35 -14.52
C ASP A 164 16.85 -6.67 -13.19
N ILE A 165 16.21 -6.31 -12.07
CA ILE A 165 16.76 -6.51 -10.72
C ILE A 165 17.12 -7.97 -10.45
N ASP A 166 16.41 -8.93 -11.05
CA ASP A 166 16.63 -10.37 -10.88
C ASP A 166 17.95 -10.86 -11.47
N HIS A 167 18.47 -10.20 -12.51
CA HIS A 167 19.79 -10.52 -13.06
C HIS A 167 20.91 -9.68 -12.45
N VAL A 168 20.57 -8.60 -11.71
CA VAL A 168 21.54 -7.75 -11.02
C VAL A 168 21.76 -8.19 -9.59
N ILE A 169 20.73 -8.58 -8.85
CA ILE A 169 20.79 -8.97 -7.44
C ILE A 169 20.22 -10.38 -7.30
N THR A 170 21.10 -11.37 -7.08
CA THR A 170 20.71 -12.77 -7.00
C THR A 170 21.04 -13.38 -5.64
N ALA A 171 20.20 -14.29 -5.18
CA ALA A 171 20.53 -15.14 -4.04
C ALA A 171 21.50 -16.25 -4.49
N TYR A 172 22.49 -16.55 -3.66
CA TYR A 172 23.43 -17.64 -3.88
C TYR A 172 23.65 -18.41 -2.58
N GLN A 173 23.81 -19.72 -2.68
CA GLN A 173 24.13 -20.56 -1.54
C GLN A 173 25.36 -21.40 -1.89
N ASP A 174 26.39 -21.34 -1.05
CA ASP A 174 27.56 -22.20 -1.17
C ASP A 174 27.21 -23.66 -0.83
N SER A 175 28.12 -24.57 -1.16
CA SER A 175 28.00 -26.00 -0.86
C SER A 175 27.89 -26.32 0.63
N ASP A 176 28.37 -25.42 1.50
CA ASP A 176 28.31 -25.54 2.96
C ASP A 176 26.98 -25.04 3.56
N GLY A 177 26.08 -24.50 2.72
CA GLY A 177 24.81 -23.92 3.14
C GLY A 177 24.87 -22.43 3.48
N THR A 178 26.04 -21.80 3.41
CA THR A 178 26.19 -20.35 3.63
C THR A 178 25.48 -19.58 2.53
N LYS A 179 24.64 -18.61 2.92
CA LYS A 179 23.79 -17.82 2.01
C LYS A 179 24.40 -16.44 1.75
N TYR A 180 24.34 -16.03 0.49
CA TYR A 180 24.86 -14.75 0.02
C TYR A 180 23.84 -14.04 -0.85
N VAL A 181 23.99 -12.72 -0.91
CA VAL A 181 23.39 -11.88 -1.94
C VAL A 181 24.51 -11.47 -2.88
N ARG A 182 24.43 -11.90 -4.14
CA ARG A 182 25.38 -11.51 -5.20
C ARG A 182 24.83 -10.33 -5.95
N ILE A 183 25.61 -9.26 -6.03
CA ILE A 183 25.27 -8.06 -6.78
C ILE A 183 26.22 -7.98 -7.98
N ARG A 184 25.68 -8.08 -9.20
CA ARG A 184 26.43 -7.91 -10.44
C ARG A 184 26.93 -6.47 -10.52
N SER A 185 28.23 -6.27 -10.34
CA SER A 185 28.84 -4.95 -10.34
C SER A 185 30.30 -5.03 -10.74
N GLU A 186 30.65 -4.42 -11.88
CA GLU A 186 32.04 -4.34 -12.33
C GLU A 186 32.87 -3.45 -11.39
N VAL A 187 32.35 -2.27 -11.04
CA VAL A 187 33.00 -1.33 -10.13
C VAL A 187 33.16 -1.93 -8.73
N GLY A 188 32.11 -2.59 -8.22
CA GLY A 188 32.16 -3.27 -6.93
C GLY A 188 33.17 -4.41 -6.93
N TYR A 189 33.19 -5.22 -8.00
CA TYR A 189 34.16 -6.31 -8.13
C TYR A 189 35.60 -5.79 -8.06
N GLN A 190 35.95 -4.78 -8.85
CA GLN A 190 37.29 -4.19 -8.83
C GLN A 190 37.67 -3.70 -7.41
N TYR A 191 36.79 -2.93 -6.78
CA TYR A 191 37.02 -2.40 -5.44
C TYR A 191 37.28 -3.49 -4.37
N PHE A 192 36.52 -4.59 -4.41
CA PHE A 192 36.69 -5.68 -3.44
C PHE A 192 37.81 -6.66 -3.81
N ASN A 193 38.14 -6.79 -5.11
CA ASN A 193 39.22 -7.66 -5.56
C ASN A 193 40.60 -7.06 -5.26
N ASP A 194 40.75 -5.74 -5.37
CA ASP A 194 42.00 -5.03 -5.01
C ASP A 194 42.37 -5.17 -3.53
N ARG A 195 41.38 -5.41 -2.65
CA ARG A 195 41.60 -5.68 -1.23
C ARG A 195 42.09 -7.09 -0.91
N LYS A 196 41.95 -8.05 -1.84
CA LYS A 196 42.50 -9.40 -1.67
C LYS A 196 43.99 -9.50 -2.01
N GLN A 197 44.55 -8.48 -2.68
CA GLN A 197 45.95 -8.45 -3.11
C GLN A 197 46.88 -7.64 -2.18
N LYS A 198 46.38 -7.17 -1.04
CA LYS A 198 47.16 -6.55 0.05
C LYS A 198 47.11 -7.43 1.29
#